data_AF-A0A3Q2T5F5-F1
#
_entry.id   AF-A0A3Q2T5F5-F1
#
_cell.length_a   1.000
_cell.length_b   1.000
_cell.length_c   1.000
_cell.angle_alpha   90.00
_cell.angle_beta   90.00
_cell.angle_gamma   90.00
#
_symmetry.space_group_name_H-M   'P 1'
#
loop_
_entity.id
_entity.type
_entity.pdbx_description
1 polymer ?
#
loop_
_entity_poly.entity_id
_entity_poly.type
_entity_poly.pdbx_seq_one_letter_code
_entity_poly.pdbx_strand_id
1 'polypeptide(L)'
;MDRITLPKLQDEDRELCDAEISSTEVLQAIKSLQNNKTPGPDGFPVEPLSLLNADYTILSKLIALRLEDVIPKIIHADQTGFVKNRHKADNVCRLLHILKSAKKRSKSYANNVYGCEQSI
;
A
#
# COMPACT_ATOMS: atom_id res chain seq x y z
N MET A 1 2.63 -23.45 -9.42
CA MET A 1 1.78 -22.27 -9.61
C MET A 1 0.82 -22.26 -8.45
N ASP A 2 1.17 -21.55 -7.38
CA ASP A 2 0.34 -21.48 -6.18
C ASP A 2 -1.06 -20.97 -6.55
N ARG A 3 -2.11 -21.59 -6.01
CA ARG A 3 -3.47 -21.07 -6.14
C ARG A 3 -3.53 -19.75 -5.37
N ILE A 4 -3.25 -18.64 -6.04
CA ILE A 4 -3.39 -17.30 -5.46
C ILE A 4 -4.88 -17.13 -5.13
N THR A 5 -5.20 -17.30 -3.85
CA THR A 5 -6.54 -17.01 -3.34
C THR A 5 -6.61 -15.50 -3.21
N LEU A 6 -7.34 -14.86 -4.14
CA LEU A 6 -7.55 -13.42 -4.07
C LEU A 6 -8.41 -13.11 -2.84
N PRO A 7 -7.95 -12.22 -1.95
CA PRO A 7 -8.76 -11.80 -0.82
C PRO A 7 -10.03 -11.13 -1.35
N LYS A 8 -11.18 -11.61 -0.89
CA LYS A 8 -12.47 -11.02 -1.21
C LYS A 8 -12.71 -9.82 -0.30
N LEU A 9 -13.21 -8.74 -0.88
CA LEU A 9 -13.65 -7.58 -0.13
C LEU A 9 -14.91 -7.93 0.66
N GLN A 10 -15.06 -7.35 1.85
CA GLN A 10 -16.30 -7.48 2.63
C GLN A 10 -17.43 -6.68 1.96
N ASP A 11 -18.67 -7.10 2.18
CA ASP A 11 -19.83 -6.49 1.52
C ASP A 11 -20.02 -5.02 1.95
N GLU A 12 -19.64 -4.66 3.19
CA GLU A 12 -19.71 -3.29 3.69
C GLU A 12 -18.74 -2.35 2.96
N ASP A 13 -17.51 -2.81 2.70
CA ASP A 13 -16.51 -2.03 1.97
C ASP A 13 -16.86 -1.87 0.50
N ARG A 14 -17.58 -2.86 -0.05
CA ARG A 14 -18.11 -2.80 -1.41
C ARG A 14 -19.20 -1.74 -1.51
N GLU A 15 -20.15 -1.75 -0.58
CA GLU A 15 -21.22 -0.75 -0.53
C GLU A 15 -20.65 0.67 -0.35
N LEU A 16 -19.62 0.84 0.47
CA LEU A 16 -18.91 2.12 0.62
C LEU A 16 -18.33 2.61 -0.72
N CYS A 17 -17.72 1.72 -1.51
CA CYS A 17 -17.16 2.08 -2.81
C CYS A 17 -18.25 2.42 -3.84
N ASP A 18 -19.37 1.69 -3.82
CA ASP A 18 -20.48 1.79 -4.78
C ASP A 18 -21.50 2.88 -4.40
N ALA A 19 -21.41 3.47 -3.21
CA ALA A 19 -22.33 4.51 -2.72
C ALA A 19 -22.34 5.77 -3.60
N GLU A 20 -23.42 6.55 -3.56
CA GLU A 20 -23.49 7.83 -4.29
C GLU A 20 -22.41 8.82 -3.81
N ILE A 21 -21.93 9.66 -4.73
CA ILE A 21 -20.90 10.67 -4.43
C ILE A 21 -21.53 11.87 -3.71
N SER A 22 -21.05 12.16 -2.49
CA SER A 22 -21.51 13.32 -1.72
C SER A 22 -20.71 14.59 -2.04
N SER A 23 -21.35 15.75 -1.94
CA SER A 23 -20.70 17.06 -2.08
C SER A 23 -19.58 17.30 -1.07
N THR A 24 -19.66 16.70 0.13
CA THR A 24 -18.60 16.75 1.15
C THR A 24 -17.34 16.03 0.68
N GLU A 25 -17.50 14.92 -0.03
CA GLU A 25 -16.43 14.10 -0.59
C GLU A 25 -15.71 14.85 -1.72
N VAL A 26 -16.49 15.54 -2.56
CA VAL A 26 -15.97 16.44 -3.61
C VAL A 26 -15.17 17.58 -2.98
N LEU A 27 -15.69 18.22 -1.93
CA LEU A 27 -14.97 19.29 -1.22
C LEU A 27 -13.68 18.78 -0.57
N GLN A 28 -13.70 17.58 0.01
CA GLN A 28 -12.50 16.94 0.55
C GLN A 28 -11.48 16.63 -0.55
N ALA A 29 -11.93 16.09 -1.69
CA ALA A 29 -11.09 15.84 -2.85
C ALA A 29 -10.42 17.13 -3.32
N ILE A 30 -11.18 18.21 -3.52
CA ILE A 30 -10.66 19.52 -3.92
C ILE A 30 -9.64 20.06 -2.91
N LYS A 31 -9.93 20.00 -1.60
CA LYS A 31 -9.00 20.46 -0.56
C LYS A 31 -7.71 19.65 -0.50
N SER A 32 -7.77 18.38 -0.88
CA SER A 32 -6.62 17.46 -0.85
C SER A 32 -5.78 17.48 -2.14
N LEU A 33 -6.20 18.22 -3.16
CA LEU A 33 -5.38 18.51 -4.33
C LEU A 33 -4.27 19.48 -3.93
N GLN A 34 -3.03 19.11 -4.26
CA GLN A 34 -1.84 19.91 -3.96
C GLN A 34 -1.55 20.83 -5.14
N ASN A 35 -1.58 22.14 -4.91
CA ASN A 35 -1.26 23.17 -5.91
C ASN A 35 0.27 23.23 -6.11
N ASN A 36 0.74 23.59 -7.32
CA ASN A 36 2.16 23.73 -7.69
C ASN A 36 2.98 22.43 -7.80
N LYS A 37 2.37 21.28 -8.13
CA LYS A 37 3.15 20.08 -8.47
C LYS A 37 3.86 20.25 -9.81
N THR A 38 5.09 19.74 -9.88
CA THR A 38 5.81 19.60 -11.15
C THR A 38 4.95 18.81 -12.13
N PRO A 39 4.78 19.30 -13.38
CA PRO A 39 4.08 18.58 -14.44
C PRO A 39 4.59 17.15 -14.58
N GLY A 40 3.69 16.23 -14.95
CA GLY A 40 4.09 14.87 -15.25
C GLY A 40 5.02 14.77 -16.47
N PRO A 41 5.45 13.56 -16.87
CA PRO A 41 6.27 13.35 -18.07
C PRO A 41 5.58 13.78 -19.37
N ASP A 42 4.26 14.00 -19.32
CA ASP A 42 3.40 14.58 -20.34
C ASP A 42 3.44 16.12 -20.39
N GLY A 43 4.06 16.78 -19.41
CA GLY A 43 4.29 18.23 -19.41
C GLY A 43 3.08 19.08 -18.97
N PHE A 44 1.98 18.46 -18.57
CA PHE A 44 0.80 19.18 -18.08
C PHE A 44 0.88 19.42 -16.56
N PRO A 45 0.80 20.69 -16.09
CA PRO A 45 0.75 20.98 -14.67
C PRO A 45 -0.54 20.45 -14.04
N VAL A 46 -0.46 20.03 -12.77
CA VAL A 46 -1.63 19.62 -11.96
C VAL A 46 -2.51 20.83 -11.61
N GLU A 47 -2.06 22.04 -11.93
CA GLU A 47 -2.85 23.25 -11.82
C GLU A 47 -4.00 23.22 -12.83
N PRO A 48 -5.24 23.53 -12.42
CA PRO A 48 -6.38 23.58 -13.32
C PRO A 48 -6.24 24.81 -14.23
N LEU A 49 -5.43 24.72 -15.29
CA LEU A 49 -5.26 25.79 -16.28
C LEU A 49 -6.49 25.95 -17.19
N SER A 50 -7.43 25.01 -17.13
CA SER A 50 -8.72 25.10 -17.81
C SER A 50 -9.71 24.18 -17.11
N LEU A 51 -10.97 24.62 -16.97
CA LEU A 51 -12.08 23.81 -16.42
C LEU A 51 -12.13 22.37 -17.00
N LEU A 52 -11.63 22.16 -18.23
CA LEU A 52 -11.63 20.87 -18.92
C LEU A 52 -10.81 19.75 -18.25
N ASN A 53 -9.76 20.09 -17.51
CA ASN A 53 -8.86 19.10 -16.89
C ASN A 53 -9.06 18.97 -15.37
N ALA A 54 -9.96 19.76 -14.79
CA ALA A 54 -10.30 19.69 -13.38
C ALA A 54 -11.12 18.43 -13.06
N ASP A 55 -12.04 18.05 -13.95
CA ASP A 55 -12.99 16.96 -13.71
C ASP A 55 -12.29 15.62 -13.52
N TYR A 56 -11.36 15.25 -14.42
CA TYR A 56 -10.64 13.98 -14.29
C TYR A 56 -9.78 13.95 -13.02
N THR A 57 -9.22 15.09 -12.62
CA THR A 57 -8.35 15.20 -11.45
C THR A 57 -9.16 15.06 -10.16
N ILE A 58 -10.33 15.70 -10.11
CA ILE A 58 -11.28 15.60 -8.99
C ILE A 58 -11.83 14.18 -8.89
N LEU A 59 -12.27 13.60 -10.00
CA LEU A 59 -12.79 12.22 -10.04
C LEU A 59 -11.72 11.20 -9.62
N SER A 60 -10.49 11.33 -10.15
CA SER A 60 -9.37 10.46 -9.77
C SER A 60 -9.07 10.57 -8.29
N LYS A 61 -9.12 11.79 -7.73
CA LYS A 61 -8.87 12.01 -6.31
C LYS A 61 -9.99 11.42 -5.45
N LEU A 62 -11.24 11.52 -5.89
CA LEU A 62 -12.40 10.99 -5.19
C LEU A 62 -12.34 9.45 -5.12
N ILE A 63 -12.06 8.81 -6.26
CA ILE A 63 -11.83 7.35 -6.31
C ILE A 63 -10.67 6.96 -5.39
N ALA A 64 -9.56 7.71 -5.43
CA ALA A 64 -8.41 7.44 -4.56
C ALA A 64 -8.75 7.53 -3.07
N LEU A 65 -9.59 8.49 -2.65
CA LEU A 65 -10.04 8.63 -1.27
C LEU A 65 -10.91 7.44 -0.83
N ARG A 66 -11.83 6.97 -1.67
CA ARG A 66 -12.65 5.78 -1.36
C ARG A 66 -11.81 4.51 -1.26
N LEU A 67 -10.86 4.35 -2.16
CA LEU A 67 -9.98 3.17 -2.18
C LEU A 67 -8.96 3.18 -1.04
N GLU A 68 -8.66 4.33 -0.45
CA GLU A 68 -7.63 4.47 0.58
C GLU A 68 -7.86 3.57 1.79
N ASP A 69 -9.12 3.38 2.18
CA ASP A 69 -9.50 2.56 3.35
C ASP A 69 -9.69 1.08 2.98
N VAL A 70 -9.89 0.77 1.69
CA VAL A 70 -10.11 -0.59 1.17
C VAL A 70 -8.81 -1.27 0.76
N ILE A 71 -7.90 -0.53 0.11
CA ILE A 71 -6.61 -1.06 -0.39
C ILE A 71 -5.86 -1.84 0.70
N PRO A 72 -5.69 -1.35 1.95
CA PRO A 72 -4.96 -2.06 3.00
C PRO A 72 -5.54 -3.43 3.38
N LYS A 73 -6.82 -3.68 3.09
CA LYS A 73 -7.52 -4.94 3.39
C LYS A 73 -7.32 -6.00 2.32
N ILE A 74 -7.13 -5.57 1.06
CA ILE A 74 -7.01 -6.46 -0.11
C ILE A 74 -5.55 -6.79 -0.40
N ILE A 75 -4.62 -5.85 -0.19
CA ILE A 75 -3.22 -6.05 -0.59
C ILE A 75 -2.38 -6.66 0.54
N HIS A 76 -1.43 -7.52 0.16
CA HIS A 76 -0.55 -8.21 1.12
C HIS A 76 0.26 -7.20 1.95
N ALA A 77 0.58 -7.54 3.20
CA ALA A 77 1.28 -6.63 4.14
C ALA A 77 2.63 -6.10 3.61
N ASP A 78 3.30 -6.87 2.75
CA ASP A 78 4.60 -6.50 2.16
C ASP A 78 4.48 -5.50 0.99
N GLN A 79 3.26 -5.26 0.49
CA GLN A 79 2.98 -4.22 -0.50
C GLN A 79 2.77 -2.90 0.24
N THR A 80 3.81 -2.06 0.27
CA THR A 80 3.84 -0.82 1.06
C THR A 80 3.79 0.46 0.22
N GLY A 81 3.86 0.35 -1.11
CA GLY A 81 3.81 1.50 -2.02
C GLY A 81 2.43 2.15 -2.07
N PHE A 82 2.34 3.43 -1.72
CA PHE A 82 1.11 4.25 -1.83
C PHE A 82 -0.08 3.73 -1.00
N VAL A 83 0.21 3.04 0.11
CA VAL A 83 -0.79 2.51 1.03
C VAL A 83 -0.77 3.31 2.31
N LYS A 84 -1.95 3.77 2.75
CA LYS A 84 -2.10 4.49 4.02
C LYS A 84 -1.49 3.66 5.16
N ASN A 85 -0.73 4.33 6.03
CA ASN A 85 -0.09 3.73 7.20
C ASN A 85 0.90 2.59 6.91
N ARG A 86 1.44 2.48 5.69
CA ARG A 86 2.55 1.57 5.38
C ARG A 86 3.73 2.34 4.79
N HIS A 87 4.94 1.99 5.23
CA HIS A 87 6.16 2.68 4.83
C HIS A 87 7.15 1.72 4.16
N LYS A 88 7.91 2.22 3.18
CA LYS A 88 8.96 1.43 2.50
C LYS A 88 9.99 0.87 3.51
N ALA A 89 10.24 1.62 4.58
CA ALA A 89 11.12 1.21 5.67
C ALA A 89 10.66 -0.08 6.37
N ASP A 90 9.35 -0.36 6.42
CA ASP A 90 8.80 -1.56 7.05
C ASP A 90 9.32 -2.83 6.36
N ASN A 91 9.44 -2.80 5.03
CA ASN A 91 9.99 -3.90 4.24
C ASN A 91 11.49 -4.12 4.51
N VAL A 92 12.25 -3.04 4.66
CA VAL A 92 13.68 -3.12 5.01
C VAL A 92 13.85 -3.71 6.41
N CYS A 93 13.08 -3.22 7.39
CA CYS A 93 13.09 -3.73 8.76
C CYS A 93 12.70 -5.21 8.83
N ARG A 94 11.66 -5.62 8.09
CA ARG A 94 11.22 -7.01 7.98
C ARG A 94 12.31 -7.90 7.40
N LEU A 95 12.97 -7.47 6.31
CA LEU A 95 14.07 -8.21 5.70
C LEU A 95 15.23 -8.41 6.69
N LEU A 96 15.64 -7.36 7.40
CA LEU A 96 16.70 -7.44 8.42
C LEU A 96 16.33 -8.42 9.54
N HIS A 97 15.06 -8.44 9.96
CA HIS A 97 14.57 -9.38 10.96
C HIS A 97 14.61 -10.84 10.47
N ILE A 98 14.22 -11.10 9.21
CA ILE A 98 14.29 -12.42 8.59
C ILE A 98 15.74 -12.90 8.50
N LEU A 99 16.66 -12.05 8.02
CA LEU A 99 18.09 -12.38 7.91
C LEU A 99 18.71 -12.71 9.28
N LYS A 100 18.42 -11.90 10.29
CA LYS A 100 18.87 -12.14 11.67
C LYS A 100 18.35 -13.47 12.21
N SER A 101 17.08 -13.78 11.95
CA SER A 101 16.43 -15.03 12.36
C SER A 101 17.03 -16.25 11.64
N ALA A 102 17.30 -16.14 10.34
CA ALA A 102 17.96 -17.18 9.55
C ALA A 102 19.38 -17.46 10.06
N LYS A 103 20.16 -16.40 10.35
CA LYS A 103 21.52 -16.53 10.92
C LYS A 103 21.51 -17.19 12.31
N LYS A 104 20.53 -16.87 13.16
CA LYS A 104 20.35 -17.52 14.46
C LYS A 104 20.03 -19.01 14.32
N ARG A 105 19.13 -19.38 13.39
CA ARG A 105 18.80 -20.78 13.08
C ARG A 105 20.01 -21.58 12.59
N SER A 106 20.82 -21.00 11.69
CA SER A 106 22.06 -21.64 11.20
C SER A 106 23.06 -21.92 12.33
N LYS A 107 23.29 -20.97 13.25
CA LYS A 107 24.16 -21.19 14.41
C LYS A 107 23.61 -22.24 15.38
N SER A 108 22.31 -22.24 15.64
CA SER A 108 21.68 -23.26 16.49
C SER A 108 21.77 -24.65 15.89
N TYR A 109 21.64 -24.78 14.56
CA TYR A 109 21.77 -26.06 13.85
C TYR A 109 23.22 -26.55 13.87
N ALA A 110 24.20 -25.68 13.64
CA ALA A 110 25.62 -26.02 13.76
C ALA A 110 25.95 -26.49 15.20
N ASN A 111 25.45 -25.79 16.23
CA ASN A 111 25.68 -26.19 17.61
C ASN A 111 24.99 -27.52 17.99
N ASN A 112 23.83 -27.83 17.40
CA ASN A 112 23.13 -29.10 17.67
C ASN A 112 23.72 -30.29 16.89
N VAL A 113 24.24 -30.06 15.68
CA VAL A 113 24.83 -31.11 14.85
C VAL A 113 26.25 -31.45 15.32
N TYR A 114 27.08 -30.46 15.63
CA TYR A 114 28.45 -30.67 16.12
C TYR A 114 28.54 -30.82 17.65
N GLY A 115 27.45 -30.59 18.38
CA GLY A 115 27.36 -30.82 19.83
C GLY A 115 27.04 -32.27 20.23
N CYS A 116 26.65 -33.13 19.28
CA CYS A 116 26.34 -34.55 19.53
C CYS A 116 27.60 -35.45 19.51
N GLU A 117 28.75 -34.95 19.05
CA GLU A 117 29.99 -35.73 18.91
C GLU A 117 30.93 -35.69 20.14
N GLN A 118 30.49 -35.15 21.28
CA GLN A 118 31.31 -35.09 22.52
C GLN A 118 30.69 -35.82 23.73
N SER A 119 29.88 -36.86 23.50
CA SER A 119 29.43 -37.76 24.56
C SER A 119 29.52 -39.22 24.12
N ILE A 120 30.74 -39.71 23.91
CA ILE A 120 31.13 -41.12 24.01
C ILE A 120 32.49 -41.18 24.71
#